data_AF-A0A1G1HFI8-F1
#
_entry.id   AF-A0A1G1HFI8-F1
#
_cell.length_a   1.000
_cell.length_b   1.000
_cell.length_c   1.000
_cell.angle_alpha   90.00
_cell.angle_beta   90.00
_cell.angle_gamma   90.00
#
_symmetry.space_group_name_H-M   'P 1'
#
loop_
_entity.id
_entity.type
_entity.pdbx_description
1 polymer ?
#
loop_
_entity_poly.entity_id
_entity_poly.type
_entity_poly.pdbx_seq_one_letter_code
_entity_poly.pdbx_strand_id
1 'polypeptide(L)'
;MGCHESSELNQKTDDNALREYKLAVQTQMHFNEILMKFRAFGIAVVIGVYSYAITRKDLGISLAGGLSSTQLLAYAGMILTGVLALIDLGYFFRLLLGAVARSTALEEKILYRLTSTISSHVSKWQSYILISIFYGVIALGGFCLANFVQPIEPGQPQKVAIDGPIEVKIKSIDNQIHNSKR
;
A
#
# COMPACT_ATOMS: atom_id res chain seq x y z
N MET A 1 13.99 41.65 45.81
CA MET A 1 12.81 40.82 45.46
C MET A 1 12.77 40.37 43.99
N GLY A 2 13.53 40.95 43.05
CA GLY A 2 13.44 40.57 41.62
C GLY A 2 14.18 39.32 41.13
N CYS A 3 14.99 38.64 41.96
CA CYS A 3 15.80 37.48 41.52
C CYS A 3 15.01 36.16 41.46
N HIS A 4 13.96 36.01 42.30
CA HIS A 4 13.13 34.81 42.33
C HIS A 4 12.09 34.79 41.20
N GLU A 5 11.51 35.94 40.88
CA GLU A 5 10.47 36.09 39.85
C GLU A 5 11.02 35.83 38.44
N SER A 6 12.26 36.24 38.17
CA SER A 6 12.96 35.94 36.92
C SER A 6 13.27 34.45 36.72
N SER A 7 13.54 33.69 37.79
CA SER A 7 13.80 32.24 37.70
C SER A 7 12.52 31.43 37.49
N GLU A 8 11.42 31.77 38.17
CA GLU A 8 10.14 31.10 37.96
C GLU A 8 9.59 31.33 36.55
N LEU A 9 9.78 32.53 36.00
CA LEU A 9 9.32 32.88 34.67
C LEU A 9 10.15 32.18 33.57
N ASN A 10 11.46 32.00 33.80
CA ASN A 10 12.32 31.21 32.92
C ASN A 10 11.94 29.72 32.95
N GLN A 11 11.76 29.15 34.15
CA GLN A 11 11.39 27.75 34.34
C GLN A 11 10.03 27.41 33.71
N LYS A 12 9.03 28.29 33.86
CA LYS A 12 7.72 28.13 33.23
C LYS A 12 7.78 28.21 31.70
N THR A 13 8.71 28.99 31.16
CA THR A 13 8.91 29.12 29.70
C THR A 13 9.55 27.86 29.13
N ASP A 14 10.55 27.31 29.81
CA ASP A 14 11.20 26.04 29.43
C ASP A 14 10.23 24.86 29.50
N ASP A 15 9.40 24.78 30.54
CA ASP A 15 8.37 23.73 30.69
C ASP A 15 7.32 23.79 29.58
N ASN A 16 6.91 24.99 29.17
CA ASN A 16 5.97 25.19 28.07
C ASN A 16 6.59 24.81 26.72
N ALA A 17 7.84 25.17 26.47
CA ALA A 17 8.56 24.82 25.25
C ALA A 17 8.77 23.30 25.14
N LEU A 18 9.11 22.64 26.26
CA LEU A 18 9.24 21.18 26.33
C LEU A 18 7.90 20.47 26.07
N ARG A 19 6.79 21.01 26.59
CA ARG A 19 5.44 20.50 26.31
C ARG A 19 5.06 20.63 24.85
N GLU A 20 5.33 21.79 24.23
CA GLU A 20 5.06 22.01 22.80
C GLU A 20 5.90 21.06 21.92
N TYR A 21 7.18 20.86 22.26
CA TYR A 21 8.03 19.90 21.57
C TYR A 21 7.51 18.46 21.69
N LYS A 22 7.13 18.00 22.89
CA LYS A 22 6.54 16.67 23.10
C LYS A 22 5.26 16.48 22.28
N LEU A 23 4.41 17.50 22.21
CA LEU A 23 3.19 17.47 21.40
C LEU A 23 3.51 17.37 19.89
N ALA A 24 4.53 18.08 19.42
CA ALA A 24 4.98 17.99 18.03
C ALA A 24 5.51 16.59 17.67
N VAL A 25 6.32 15.98 18.55
CA VAL A 25 6.83 14.60 18.35
C VAL A 25 5.69 13.58 18.39
N GLN A 26 4.73 13.74 19.32
CA GLN A 26 3.54 12.89 19.37
C GLN A 26 2.71 12.98 18.09
N THR A 27 2.58 14.18 17.52
CA THR A 27 1.89 14.42 16.25
C THR A 27 2.59 13.73 15.08
N GLN A 28 3.94 13.74 15.06
CA GLN A 28 4.72 12.99 14.06
C GLN A 28 4.50 11.48 14.14
N MET A 29 4.55 10.92 15.35
CA MET A 29 4.30 9.48 15.55
C MET A 29 2.89 9.11 15.10
N HIS A 30 1.90 9.96 15.40
CA HIS A 30 0.52 9.75 14.98
C HIS A 30 0.35 9.77 13.46
N PHE A 31 0.96 10.74 12.77
CA PHE A 31 0.93 10.78 11.30
C PHE A 31 1.66 9.59 10.67
N ASN A 32 2.79 9.18 11.24
CA ASN A 32 3.50 7.99 10.78
C ASN A 32 2.65 6.72 10.94
N GLU A 33 1.95 6.56 12.07
CA GLU A 33 1.06 5.43 12.30
C GLU A 33 -0.11 5.41 11.31
N ILE A 34 -0.76 6.56 11.09
CA ILE A 34 -1.84 6.69 10.10
C ILE A 34 -1.32 6.34 8.70
N LEU A 35 -0.14 6.83 8.34
CA LEU A 35 0.48 6.56 7.04
C LEU A 35 0.72 5.05 6.84
N MET A 36 1.25 4.36 7.85
CA MET A 36 1.46 2.91 7.76
C MET A 36 0.14 2.14 7.62
N LYS A 37 -0.89 2.52 8.38
CA LYS A 37 -2.23 1.91 8.28
C LYS A 37 -2.86 2.14 6.91
N PHE A 38 -2.74 3.36 6.37
CA PHE A 38 -3.23 3.72 5.04
C PHE A 38 -2.55 2.87 3.95
N ARG A 39 -1.22 2.73 4.00
CA ARG A 39 -0.47 1.86 3.08
C ARG A 39 -0.95 0.41 3.16
N ALA A 40 -1.01 -0.16 4.36
CA ALA A 40 -1.42 -1.55 4.57
C ALA A 40 -2.83 -1.81 4.03
N PHE A 41 -3.78 -0.93 4.36
CA PHE A 41 -5.15 -1.01 3.84
C PHE A 41 -5.17 -0.88 2.31
N GLY A 42 -4.48 0.13 1.77
CA GLY A 42 -4.43 0.37 0.34
C GLY A 42 -3.86 -0.80 -0.46
N ILE A 43 -2.77 -1.40 0.01
CA ILE A 43 -2.17 -2.60 -0.59
C ILE A 43 -3.14 -3.77 -0.53
N ALA A 44 -3.82 -4.00 0.60
CA ALA A 44 -4.79 -5.07 0.74
C ALA A 44 -5.93 -4.94 -0.26
N VAL A 45 -6.44 -3.72 -0.49
CA VAL A 45 -7.47 -3.45 -1.50
C VAL A 45 -6.93 -3.73 -2.90
N VAL A 46 -5.74 -3.25 -3.25
CA VAL A 46 -5.15 -3.47 -4.58
C VAL A 46 -4.92 -4.97 -4.85
N ILE A 47 -4.37 -5.69 -3.87
CA ILE A 47 -4.20 -7.15 -3.96
C ILE A 47 -5.56 -7.84 -4.12
N GLY A 48 -6.59 -7.38 -3.40
CA GLY A 48 -7.95 -7.89 -3.55
C GLY A 48 -8.50 -7.71 -4.96
N VAL A 49 -8.31 -6.53 -5.56
CA VAL A 49 -8.72 -6.24 -6.94
C VAL A 49 -7.97 -7.14 -7.93
N TYR A 50 -6.66 -7.27 -7.80
CA TYR A 50 -5.86 -8.15 -8.66
C TYR A 50 -6.23 -9.63 -8.50
N SER A 51 -6.47 -10.09 -7.27
CA SER A 51 -6.89 -11.48 -7.00
C SER A 51 -8.26 -11.77 -7.61
N TYR A 52 -9.18 -10.81 -7.51
CA TYR A 52 -10.49 -10.92 -8.12
C TYR A 52 -10.40 -10.95 -9.67
N ALA A 53 -9.49 -10.16 -10.26
CA ALA A 53 -9.25 -10.15 -11.71
C ALA A 53 -8.81 -11.51 -12.26
N ILE A 54 -8.02 -12.26 -11.48
CA ILE A 54 -7.55 -13.62 -11.85
C ILE A 54 -8.69 -14.64 -11.73
N THR A 55 -9.55 -14.48 -10.73
CA THR A 55 -10.57 -15.48 -10.34
C THR A 55 -11.82 -15.42 -11.21
N ARG A 56 -12.20 -14.25 -11.74
CA ARG A 56 -13.41 -14.08 -12.58
C ARG A 56 -13.04 -13.98 -14.05
N LYS A 57 -13.43 -14.99 -14.85
CA LYS A 57 -13.23 -15.04 -16.31
C LYS A 57 -14.48 -14.63 -17.11
N ASP A 58 -15.66 -14.86 -16.55
CA ASP A 58 -16.95 -14.67 -17.25
C ASP A 58 -17.73 -13.48 -16.71
N LEU A 59 -17.13 -12.29 -16.68
CA LEU A 59 -17.95 -11.11 -16.47
C LEU A 59 -18.79 -10.79 -17.73
N GLY A 60 -18.50 -11.38 -18.89
CA GLY A 60 -19.25 -11.15 -20.14
C GLY A 60 -19.19 -9.69 -20.64
N ILE A 61 -18.47 -8.83 -19.93
CA ILE A 61 -18.27 -7.43 -20.26
C ILE A 61 -17.05 -7.38 -21.19
N SER A 62 -17.32 -7.59 -22.48
CA SER A 62 -16.42 -7.18 -23.54
C SER A 62 -16.77 -5.74 -23.88
N LEU A 63 -15.92 -4.80 -23.49
CA LEU A 63 -16.07 -3.40 -23.88
C LEU A 63 -15.79 -3.28 -25.38
N ALA A 64 -16.50 -2.38 -26.08
CA ALA A 64 -16.28 -2.09 -27.50
C ALA A 64 -14.79 -1.72 -27.73
N GLY A 65 -13.99 -2.67 -28.20
CA GLY A 65 -12.53 -2.58 -28.25
C GLY A 65 -11.78 -3.90 -28.00
N GLY A 66 -12.46 -4.97 -27.55
CA GLY A 66 -11.85 -6.31 -27.43
C GLY A 66 -11.02 -6.53 -26.17
N LEU A 67 -11.09 -5.61 -25.20
CA LEU A 67 -10.45 -5.78 -23.89
C LEU A 67 -11.19 -6.82 -23.05
N SER A 68 -10.45 -7.77 -22.49
CA SER A 68 -11.01 -8.78 -21.58
C SER A 68 -11.39 -8.15 -20.24
N SER A 69 -12.39 -8.72 -19.54
CA SER A 69 -12.78 -8.21 -18.22
C SER A 69 -11.62 -8.27 -17.21
N THR A 70 -10.70 -9.23 -17.34
CA THR A 70 -9.47 -9.31 -16.54
C THR A 70 -8.53 -8.13 -16.80
N GLN A 71 -8.36 -7.71 -18.07
CA GLN A 71 -7.55 -6.54 -18.42
C GLN A 71 -8.14 -5.26 -17.85
N LEU A 72 -9.45 -5.08 -17.95
CA LEU A 72 -10.14 -3.91 -17.41
C LEU A 72 -9.91 -3.79 -15.89
N LEU A 73 -10.02 -4.90 -15.16
CA LEU A 73 -9.77 -4.94 -13.72
C LEU A 73 -8.30 -4.74 -13.36
N ALA A 74 -7.37 -5.27 -14.16
CA ALA A 74 -5.94 -5.04 -13.98
C ALA A 74 -5.60 -3.54 -14.14
N TYR A 75 -6.14 -2.87 -15.16
CA TYR A 75 -5.99 -1.43 -15.33
C TYR A 75 -6.68 -0.63 -14.21
N ALA A 76 -7.86 -1.06 -13.77
CA ALA A 76 -8.52 -0.44 -12.62
C ALA A 76 -7.66 -0.52 -11.35
N GLY A 77 -7.02 -1.68 -11.09
CA GLY A 77 -6.08 -1.85 -9.99
C GLY A 77 -4.81 -1.01 -10.13
N MET A 78 -4.31 -0.81 -11.36
CA MET A 78 -3.20 0.11 -11.63
C MET A 78 -3.58 1.57 -11.36
N ILE A 79 -4.76 2.01 -11.82
CA ILE A 79 -5.28 3.36 -11.55
C ILE A 79 -5.45 3.56 -10.05
N LEU A 80 -6.03 2.57 -9.35
CA LEU A 80 -6.18 2.61 -7.90
C LEU A 80 -4.83 2.76 -7.20
N THR A 81 -3.83 1.99 -7.62
CA THR A 81 -2.44 2.10 -7.12
C THR A 81 -1.88 3.51 -7.32
N GLY A 82 -2.13 4.12 -8.48
CA GLY A 82 -1.74 5.50 -8.76
C GLY A 82 -2.43 6.52 -7.85
N VAL A 83 -3.73 6.37 -7.61
CA VAL A 83 -4.48 7.24 -6.68
C VAL A 83 -3.95 7.10 -5.25
N LEU A 84 -3.70 5.87 -4.79
CA LEU A 84 -3.09 5.62 -3.48
C LEU A 84 -1.72 6.27 -3.36
N ALA A 85 -0.88 6.15 -4.40
CA ALA A 85 0.44 6.79 -4.43
C ALA A 85 0.34 8.33 -4.36
N LEU A 86 -0.64 8.92 -5.04
CA LEU A 86 -0.88 10.37 -5.00
C LEU A 86 -1.34 10.83 -3.62
N ILE A 87 -2.22 10.07 -2.94
CA ILE A 87 -2.67 10.40 -1.58
C ILE A 87 -1.51 10.25 -0.58
N ASP A 88 -0.73 9.18 -0.69
CA ASP A 88 0.44 8.95 0.16
C ASP A 88 1.47 10.07 0.01
N LEU A 89 1.97 10.29 -1.22
CA LEU A 89 3.01 11.29 -1.50
C LEU A 89 2.51 12.72 -1.37
N GLY A 90 1.28 12.99 -1.81
CA GLY A 90 0.72 14.32 -1.91
C GLY A 90 0.14 14.84 -0.60
N TYR A 91 -0.42 13.95 0.23
CA TYR A 91 -1.10 14.36 1.46
C TYR A 91 -0.34 13.89 2.70
N PHE A 92 -0.22 12.59 2.93
CA PHE A 92 0.34 12.07 4.18
C PHE A 92 1.83 12.33 4.34
N PHE A 93 2.62 12.14 3.27
CA PHE A 93 4.06 12.41 3.30
C PHE A 93 4.36 13.90 3.51
N ARG A 94 3.56 14.80 2.90
CA ARG A 94 3.69 16.24 3.13
C ARG A 94 3.32 16.65 4.56
N LEU A 95 2.28 16.05 5.13
CA LEU A 95 1.92 16.29 6.53
C LEU A 95 3.02 15.85 7.50
N LEU A 96 3.63 14.69 7.24
CA LEU A 96 4.76 14.19 8.04
C LEU A 96 5.97 15.13 7.94
N LEU A 97 6.33 15.58 6.73
CA LEU A 97 7.40 16.55 6.53
C LEU A 97 7.13 17.89 7.23
N GLY A 98 5.89 18.37 7.22
CA GLY A 98 5.48 19.58 7.93
C GLY A 98 5.59 19.44 9.44
N ALA A 99 5.17 18.29 9.99
CA ALA A 99 5.29 18.00 11.41
C ALA A 99 6.76 17.90 11.85
N VAL A 100 7.62 17.29 11.04
CA VAL A 100 9.08 17.25 11.26
C VAL A 100 9.69 18.64 11.22
N ALA A 101 9.36 19.46 10.21
CA ALA A 101 9.85 20.82 10.11
C ALA A 101 9.49 21.66 11.34
N ARG A 102 8.26 21.49 11.86
CA ARG A 102 7.81 22.18 13.07
C ARG A 102 8.55 21.72 14.32
N SER A 103 8.81 20.42 14.50
CA SER A 103 9.59 19.98 15.67
C SER A 103 11.05 20.40 15.59
N THR A 104 11.67 20.42 14.41
CA THR A 104 13.04 20.92 14.26
C THR A 104 13.16 22.40 14.63
N ALA A 105 12.15 23.22 14.29
CA ALA A 105 12.11 24.62 14.70
C ALA A 105 11.87 24.80 16.21
N LEU A 106 11.23 23.84 16.87
CA LEU A 106 11.06 23.82 18.32
C LEU A 106 12.33 23.33 19.03
N GLU A 107 13.01 22.32 18.47
CA GLU A 107 14.30 21.80 18.94
C GLU A 107 15.37 22.88 19.06
N GLU A 108 15.46 23.75 18.05
CA GLU A 108 16.40 24.87 18.04
C GLU A 108 16.18 25.82 19.22
N LYS A 109 14.93 25.97 19.69
CA LYS A 109 14.58 26.81 20.85
C LYS A 109 14.91 26.16 22.19
N ILE A 110 14.85 24.83 22.28
CA ILE A 110 15.09 24.07 23.52
C ILE A 110 16.51 23.47 23.60
N LEU A 111 17.41 23.81 22.66
CA LEU A 111 18.78 23.29 22.55
C LEU A 111 18.89 21.74 22.50
N TYR A 112 17.81 21.04 22.13
CA TYR A 112 17.82 19.60 21.85
C TYR A 112 18.03 19.35 20.35
N ARG A 113 18.72 18.27 19.97
CA ARG A 113 19.09 17.97 18.56
C ARG A 113 18.79 16.54 18.12
N LEU A 114 17.64 15.98 18.48
CA LEU A 114 17.33 14.58 18.16
C LEU A 114 16.79 14.44 16.73
N THR A 115 15.73 15.19 16.42
CA THR A 115 15.01 15.19 15.15
C THR A 115 15.82 15.83 14.03
N SER A 116 16.54 16.92 14.33
CA SER A 116 17.42 17.61 13.38
C SER A 116 18.57 16.72 12.91
N THR A 117 19.20 15.97 13.81
CA THR A 117 20.28 15.04 13.45
C THR A 117 19.77 13.93 12.53
N ILE A 118 18.61 13.34 12.85
CA ILE A 118 17.99 12.28 12.03
C ILE A 118 17.55 12.83 10.66
N SER A 119 16.89 13.99 10.64
CA SER A 119 16.42 14.60 9.39
C SER A 119 17.56 15.05 8.48
N SER A 120 18.75 15.35 9.03
CA SER A 120 19.92 15.72 8.22
C SER A 120 20.59 14.54 7.53
N HIS A 121 20.40 13.33 8.05
CA HIS A 121 21.01 12.10 7.52
C HIS A 121 20.13 11.40 6.47
N VAL A 122 18.83 11.70 6.45
CA VAL A 122 17.88 11.11 5.50
C VAL A 122 17.58 12.11 4.39
N SER A 123 18.08 11.84 3.18
CA SER A 123 17.78 12.72 2.05
C SER A 123 16.31 12.57 1.64
N LYS A 124 15.59 13.70 1.54
CA LYS A 124 14.18 13.73 1.11
C LYS A 124 14.00 13.04 -0.25
N TRP A 125 14.98 13.17 -1.13
CA TRP A 125 14.97 12.58 -2.47
C TRP A 125 15.02 11.05 -2.44
N GLN A 126 15.83 10.44 -1.56
CA GLN A 126 15.81 8.98 -1.37
C GLN A 126 14.44 8.48 -0.91
N SER A 127 13.75 9.21 -0.05
CA SER A 127 12.38 8.85 0.38
C SER A 127 11.39 8.87 -0.78
N TYR A 128 11.46 9.87 -1.67
CA TYR A 128 10.62 9.92 -2.88
C TYR A 128 10.89 8.75 -3.82
N ILE A 129 12.16 8.40 -4.03
CA ILE A 129 12.54 7.25 -4.88
C ILE A 129 12.01 5.96 -4.29
N LEU A 130 12.20 5.73 -2.99
CA LEU A 130 11.81 4.49 -2.34
C LEU A 130 10.28 4.28 -2.43
N ILE A 131 9.49 5.33 -2.20
CA ILE A 131 8.03 5.28 -2.34
C ILE A 131 7.63 5.07 -3.81
N SER A 132 8.32 5.72 -4.75
CA SER A 132 8.04 5.56 -6.18
C SER A 132 8.32 4.13 -6.66
N ILE A 133 9.41 3.52 -6.20
CA ILE A 133 9.73 2.10 -6.48
C ILE A 133 8.66 1.20 -5.86
N PHE A 134 8.27 1.46 -4.61
CA PHE A 134 7.26 0.68 -3.90
C PHE A 134 5.94 0.59 -4.69
N TYR A 135 5.39 1.73 -5.11
CA TYR A 135 4.18 1.75 -5.92
C TYR A 135 4.41 1.29 -7.37
N GLY A 136 5.62 1.52 -7.91
CA GLY A 136 6.02 1.05 -9.23
C GLY A 136 6.00 -0.48 -9.35
N VAL A 137 6.46 -1.20 -8.33
CA VAL A 137 6.41 -2.68 -8.29
C VAL A 137 4.97 -3.19 -8.31
N ILE A 138 4.07 -2.55 -7.57
CA ILE A 138 2.64 -2.93 -7.53
C ILE A 138 1.97 -2.65 -8.89
N ALA A 139 2.29 -1.52 -9.52
CA ALA A 139 1.80 -1.18 -10.85
C ALA A 139 2.34 -2.14 -11.93
N LEU A 140 3.62 -2.54 -11.84
CA LEU A 140 4.24 -3.53 -12.70
C LEU A 140 3.52 -4.88 -12.59
N GLY A 141 3.15 -5.29 -11.38
CA GLY A 141 2.33 -6.49 -11.16
C GLY A 141 0.99 -6.44 -11.91
N GLY A 142 0.29 -5.30 -11.85
CA GLY A 142 -0.93 -5.07 -12.63
C GLY A 142 -0.70 -5.10 -14.13
N PHE A 143 0.39 -4.51 -14.62
CA PHE A 143 0.78 -4.56 -16.02
C PHE A 143 1.06 -5.99 -16.50
N CYS A 144 1.75 -6.79 -15.68
CA CYS A 144 2.00 -8.20 -15.95
C CYS A 144 0.69 -9.00 -16.03
N LEU A 145 -0.24 -8.73 -15.11
CA LEU A 145 -1.57 -9.35 -15.12
C LEU A 145 -2.38 -8.99 -16.38
N ALA A 146 -2.29 -7.75 -16.85
CA ALA A 146 -3.03 -7.31 -18.04
C ALA A 146 -2.48 -7.91 -19.35
N ASN A 147 -1.16 -8.08 -19.47
CA ASN A 147 -0.51 -8.41 -20.75
C ASN A 147 -0.01 -9.86 -20.86
N PHE A 148 0.42 -10.47 -19.75
CA PHE A 148 1.08 -11.78 -19.77
C PHE A 148 0.25 -12.89 -19.13
N VAL A 149 -0.67 -12.55 -18.24
CA VAL A 149 -1.55 -13.55 -17.64
C VAL A 149 -2.74 -13.78 -18.56
N GLN A 150 -2.63 -14.83 -19.37
CA GLN A 150 -3.80 -15.38 -20.03
C GLN A 150 -4.73 -16.00 -18.97
N PRO A 151 -6.05 -15.81 -19.07
CA PRO A 151 -6.98 -16.38 -18.14
C PRO A 151 -6.83 -17.91 -18.14
N ILE A 152 -6.39 -18.51 -17.03
CA ILE A 152 -6.39 -19.97 -16.77
C ILE A 152 -7.73 -20.59 -17.24
N GLU A 153 -7.81 -21.30 -18.36
CA GLU A 153 -9.08 -21.92 -18.77
C GLU A 153 -9.59 -22.87 -17.67
N PRO A 154 -10.84 -22.73 -17.18
CA PRO A 154 -11.40 -23.70 -16.26
C PRO A 154 -11.72 -24.96 -17.06
N GLY A 155 -10.80 -25.93 -17.10
CA GLY A 155 -11.03 -27.24 -17.71
C GLY A 155 -9.94 -27.78 -18.63
N GLN A 156 -8.83 -27.07 -18.87
CA GLN A 156 -7.68 -27.72 -19.52
C GLN A 156 -7.00 -28.63 -18.49
N PRO A 157 -6.90 -29.96 -18.73
CA PRO A 157 -6.08 -30.81 -17.90
C PRO A 157 -4.67 -30.23 -17.95
N GLN A 158 -4.11 -29.93 -16.78
CA GLN A 158 -2.70 -29.70 -16.63
C GLN A 158 -2.02 -30.91 -17.29
N LYS A 159 -1.40 -30.71 -18.47
CA LYS A 159 -0.47 -31.70 -19.02
C LYS A 159 0.74 -31.69 -18.09
N VAL A 160 0.59 -32.37 -16.96
CA VAL A 160 1.72 -32.91 -16.23
C VAL A 160 2.35 -33.87 -17.22
N ALA A 161 3.50 -33.49 -17.78
CA ALA A 161 4.34 -34.40 -18.54
C ALA A 161 4.84 -35.47 -17.56
N ILE A 162 4.00 -36.46 -17.28
CA ILE A 162 4.44 -37.72 -16.69
C ILE A 162 4.97 -38.52 -17.86
N ASP A 163 6.26 -38.38 -18.11
CA ASP A 163 7.01 -39.25 -19.00
C ASP A 163 7.07 -40.63 -18.32
N GLY A 164 6.07 -41.46 -18.59
CA GLY A 164 5.92 -42.79 -17.97
C GLY A 164 4.68 -43.52 -18.48
N PRO A 165 4.77 -44.84 -18.79
CA PRO A 165 3.70 -45.58 -19.45
C PRO A 165 2.69 -46.07 -18.42
N ILE A 166 1.74 -45.24 -18.01
CA ILE A 166 0.61 -45.70 -17.22
C ILE A 166 -0.69 -45.19 -17.84
N GLU A 167 -1.33 -46.07 -18.62
CA GLU A 167 -2.70 -45.88 -19.10
C GLU A 167 -3.67 -45.85 -17.90
N VAL A 168 -4.15 -44.66 -17.53
CA VAL A 168 -5.26 -44.53 -16.60
C VAL A 168 -6.56 -44.51 -17.40
N LYS A 169 -7.26 -45.65 -17.39
CA LYS A 169 -8.58 -45.84 -18.00
C LYS A 169 -9.64 -45.08 -17.19
N ILE A 170 -9.98 -43.85 -17.60
CA ILE A 170 -11.06 -43.09 -16.98
C ILE A 170 -12.40 -43.73 -17.40
N LYS A 171 -13.04 -44.41 -16.45
CA LYS A 171 -14.40 -44.94 -16.60
C LYS A 171 -15.36 -43.76 -16.54
N SER A 172 -16.00 -43.44 -17.67
CA SER A 172 -17.10 -42.47 -17.78
C SER A 172 -18.13 -42.70 -16.66
N ILE A 173 -18.30 -41.71 -15.79
CA ILE A 173 -19.44 -41.62 -14.87
C ILE A 173 -20.52 -40.84 -15.63
N ASP A 174 -21.23 -41.53 -16.49
CA ASP A 174 -22.41 -41.00 -17.17
C ASP A 174 -23.49 -42.07 -17.19
N ASN A 175 -24.04 -42.44 -16.01
CA ASN A 175 -25.35 -43.10 -15.90
C ASN A 175 -25.86 -43.26 -14.45
N GLN A 176 -26.20 -42.18 -13.74
CA GLN A 176 -26.92 -42.29 -12.45
C GLN A 176 -27.98 -41.18 -12.23
N ILE A 177 -28.49 -40.54 -13.29
CA ILE A 177 -29.59 -39.58 -13.19
C ILE A 177 -30.64 -39.85 -14.28
N HIS A 178 -31.18 -41.07 -14.37
CA HIS A 178 -32.47 -41.20 -15.08
C HIS A 178 -33.43 -42.30 -14.61
N ASN A 179 -33.22 -42.95 -13.45
CA ASN A 179 -34.10 -44.04 -13.02
C ASN A 179 -34.55 -43.97 -11.54
N SER A 180 -35.02 -42.80 -11.11
CA SER A 180 -35.74 -42.64 -9.83
C SER A 180 -36.97 -41.75 -9.97
N LYS A 181 -37.77 -41.96 -11.03
CA LYS A 181 -39.18 -41.54 -11.12
C LYS A 181 -39.93 -42.46 -12.07
N ARG A 182 -40.27 -43.66 -11.61
CA ARG A 182 -41.48 -44.40 -12.01
C ARG A 182 -41.79 -45.43 -10.95
#